data_AF-A0A497LCK8-F1
#
_entry.id   AF-A0A497LCK8-F1
#
_cell.length_a   1.000
_cell.length_b   1.000
_cell.length_c   1.000
_cell.angle_alpha   90.00
_cell.angle_beta   90.00
_cell.angle_gamma   90.00
#
_symmetry.space_group_name_H-M   'P 1'
#
loop_
_entity.id
_entity.type
_entity.pdbx_description
1 polymer ?
#
loop_
_entity_poly.entity_id
_entity_poly.type
_entity_poly.pdbx_seq_one_letter_code
_entity_poly.pdbx_strand_id
1 'polypeptide(L)'
;MKTVRVKIRVTGIVQGVGFRPFIYRIAVKNGLNGYVRNRGDAGVEILLEGSEERVKNFLRDLKEKKPPLARIYEVITSPLKGKNEFESFTILKSSEKTELSGSVIPPDIAICDECLKELRDPENPRYEYFFITCTNCGPRYTIIEKLPYDRENTTMREFSMCSFCRSEYTDPLNRRFHAQTVACPKCGPKVYLTTKKGELVNSEDPVREAGKLLSEGFIVAIKGYGGFHIATATTMDEPLIKLRRVNHIKQKPFAIIARSLEATKSFAEVSLREAELLTSYMRPI
;
A
#
# COMPACT_ATOMS: atom_id res chain seq x y z
N MET A 1 32.95 -16.40 -19.47
CA MET A 1 31.48 -16.43 -19.63
C MET A 1 31.04 -15.25 -20.47
N LYS A 2 30.09 -15.43 -21.40
CA LYS A 2 29.59 -14.34 -22.25
C LYS A 2 28.79 -13.35 -21.39
N THR A 3 29.28 -12.12 -21.30
CA THR A 3 28.58 -11.02 -20.65
C THR A 3 27.52 -10.47 -21.58
N VAL A 4 26.32 -10.23 -21.07
CA VAL A 4 25.18 -9.71 -21.81
C VAL A 4 24.63 -8.47 -21.12
N ARG A 5 24.13 -7.54 -21.93
CA ARG A 5 23.33 -6.41 -21.47
C ARG A 5 21.92 -6.64 -21.96
N VAL A 6 20.96 -6.63 -21.05
CA VAL A 6 19.55 -6.89 -21.39
C VAL A 6 18.69 -5.81 -20.79
N LYS A 7 17.90 -5.17 -21.65
CA LYS A 7 16.82 -4.28 -21.24
C LYS A 7 15.55 -5.10 -21.13
N ILE A 8 14.86 -4.97 -20.00
CA ILE A 8 13.62 -5.66 -19.72
C ILE A 8 12.54 -4.61 -19.45
N ARG A 9 11.40 -4.76 -20.10
CA ARG A 9 10.19 -4.01 -19.79
C ARG A 9 9.16 -4.97 -19.22
N VAL A 10 8.62 -4.63 -18.07
CA VAL A 10 7.58 -5.40 -17.39
C VAL A 10 6.32 -4.56 -17.34
N THR A 11 5.20 -5.14 -17.76
CA THR A 11 3.87 -4.52 -17.70
C THR A 11 2.92 -5.31 -16.82
N GLY A 12 1.91 -4.62 -16.28
CA GLY A 12 0.87 -5.19 -15.43
C GLY A 12 0.65 -4.38 -14.16
N ILE A 13 0.34 -5.05 -13.05
CA ILE A 13 0.28 -4.43 -11.72
C ILE A 13 1.67 -4.55 -11.10
N VAL A 14 2.55 -3.63 -11.47
CA VAL A 14 3.99 -3.66 -11.13
C VAL A 14 4.50 -2.39 -10.47
N GLN A 15 3.67 -1.35 -10.37
CA GLN A 15 3.94 -0.16 -9.55
C GLN A 15 3.06 -0.17 -8.30
N GLY A 16 3.51 0.45 -7.21
CA GLY A 16 2.76 0.43 -5.93
C GLY A 16 2.78 -0.91 -5.18
N VAL A 17 3.47 -1.93 -5.66
CA VAL A 17 3.41 -3.30 -5.09
C VAL A 17 4.75 -3.79 -4.54
N GLY A 18 5.66 -2.87 -4.19
CA GLY A 18 7.01 -3.24 -3.71
C GLY A 18 7.91 -3.85 -4.79
N PHE A 19 7.61 -3.63 -6.07
CA PHE A 19 8.30 -4.27 -7.18
C PHE A 19 9.76 -3.79 -7.32
N ARG A 20 10.04 -2.49 -7.25
CA ARG A 20 11.43 -1.95 -7.32
C ARG A 20 12.35 -2.55 -6.24
N PRO A 21 11.97 -2.58 -4.94
CA PRO A 21 12.68 -3.34 -3.91
C PRO A 21 12.92 -4.79 -4.25
N PHE A 22 11.89 -5.47 -4.77
CA PHE A 22 12.00 -6.87 -5.17
C PHE A 22 13.03 -7.06 -6.27
N ILE A 23 12.95 -6.28 -7.35
CA ILE A 23 13.91 -6.31 -8.48
C ILE A 23 15.34 -6.06 -7.98
N TYR A 24 15.53 -5.05 -7.15
CA TYR A 24 16.84 -4.75 -6.56
C TYR A 24 17.41 -5.97 -5.81
N ARG A 25 16.62 -6.58 -4.91
CA ARG A 25 17.07 -7.74 -4.12
C ARG A 25 17.42 -8.93 -4.99
N ILE A 26 16.61 -9.25 -6.01
CA ILE A 26 16.91 -10.40 -6.88
C ILE A 26 18.09 -10.10 -7.82
N ALA A 27 18.31 -8.86 -8.25
CA ALA A 27 19.47 -8.48 -9.06
C ALA A 27 20.78 -8.62 -8.25
N VAL A 28 20.81 -8.05 -7.04
CA VAL A 28 21.96 -8.15 -6.13
C VAL A 28 22.25 -9.61 -5.76
N LYS A 29 21.21 -10.40 -5.43
CA LYS A 29 21.35 -11.83 -5.12
C LYS A 29 21.96 -12.63 -6.27
N ASN A 30 21.63 -12.28 -7.51
CA ASN A 30 22.16 -12.95 -8.70
C ASN A 30 23.50 -12.34 -9.16
N GLY A 31 24.07 -11.37 -8.43
CA GLY A 31 25.33 -10.71 -8.80
C GLY A 31 25.26 -10.01 -10.16
N LEU A 32 24.14 -9.32 -10.42
CA LEU A 32 23.89 -8.53 -11.63
C LEU A 32 24.03 -7.04 -11.32
N ASN A 33 24.55 -6.29 -12.28
CA ASN A 33 24.63 -4.82 -12.23
C ASN A 33 23.56 -4.19 -13.12
N GLY A 34 23.33 -2.89 -12.97
CA GLY A 34 22.38 -2.14 -13.79
C GLY A 34 21.38 -1.33 -12.97
N TYR A 35 20.12 -1.31 -13.40
CA TYR A 35 19.10 -0.53 -12.68
C TYR A 35 17.68 -1.05 -12.83
N VAL A 36 16.81 -0.51 -11.96
CA VAL A 36 15.36 -0.54 -12.11
C VAL A 36 14.76 0.86 -11.93
N ARG A 37 13.74 1.20 -12.72
CA ARG A 37 12.97 2.45 -12.55
C ARG A 37 11.52 2.28 -12.99
N ASN A 38 10.62 3.08 -12.40
CA ASN A 38 9.25 3.16 -12.88
C ASN A 38 9.16 4.03 -14.14
N ARG A 39 8.12 3.81 -14.93
CA ARG A 39 7.78 4.60 -16.12
C ARG A 39 6.40 5.25 -15.97
N GLY A 40 6.16 6.33 -16.73
CA GLY A 40 4.89 7.06 -16.72
C GLY A 40 3.69 6.25 -17.22
N ASP A 41 3.91 5.12 -17.87
CA ASP A 41 2.89 4.20 -18.39
C ASP A 41 2.50 3.09 -17.41
N ALA A 42 2.76 3.26 -16.11
CA ALA A 42 2.62 2.24 -15.06
C ALA A 42 3.53 0.99 -15.22
N GLY A 43 4.39 0.93 -16.22
CA GLY A 43 5.36 -0.15 -16.41
C GLY A 43 6.63 0.01 -15.59
N VAL A 44 7.47 -1.04 -15.58
CA VAL A 44 8.80 -1.01 -14.95
C VAL A 44 9.85 -1.33 -16.01
N GLU A 45 10.92 -0.54 -16.02
CA GLU A 45 12.09 -0.75 -16.86
C GLU A 45 13.25 -1.24 -16.01
N ILE A 46 13.92 -2.28 -16.49
CA ILE A 46 15.06 -2.91 -15.84
C ILE A 46 16.17 -3.01 -16.87
N LEU A 47 17.40 -2.69 -16.47
CA LEU A 47 18.59 -2.99 -17.26
C LEU A 47 19.49 -3.89 -16.43
N LEU A 48 19.91 -5.01 -17.00
CA LEU A 48 20.78 -5.98 -16.36
C LEU A 48 22.06 -6.14 -17.16
N GLU A 49 23.17 -6.19 -16.44
CA GLU A 49 24.51 -6.44 -16.96
C GLU A 49 25.16 -7.57 -16.16
N GLY A 50 25.63 -8.60 -16.85
CA GLY A 50 26.23 -9.77 -16.21
C GLY A 50 26.32 -10.98 -17.13
N SER A 51 26.62 -12.15 -16.60
CA SER A 51 26.64 -13.38 -17.40
C SER A 51 25.22 -13.76 -17.83
N GLU A 52 25.10 -14.39 -19.00
CA GLU A 52 23.82 -14.86 -19.51
C GLU A 52 23.08 -15.81 -18.54
N GLU A 53 23.83 -16.64 -17.81
CA GLU A 53 23.30 -17.55 -16.79
C GLU A 53 22.66 -16.80 -15.62
N ARG A 54 23.32 -15.75 -15.11
CA ARG A 54 22.77 -14.92 -14.02
C ARG A 54 21.50 -14.19 -14.46
N VAL A 55 21.45 -13.71 -15.71
CA VAL A 55 20.24 -13.09 -16.27
C VAL A 55 19.10 -14.11 -16.39
N LYS A 56 19.38 -15.35 -16.82
CA LYS A 56 18.38 -16.43 -16.84
C LYS A 56 17.83 -16.74 -15.44
N ASN A 57 18.70 -16.81 -14.43
CA ASN A 57 18.30 -17.01 -13.04
C ASN A 57 17.42 -15.87 -12.52
N PHE A 58 17.78 -14.62 -12.83
CA PHE A 58 16.96 -13.44 -12.51
C PHE A 58 15.57 -13.53 -13.14
N LEU A 59 15.46 -13.89 -14.43
CA LEU A 59 14.17 -14.00 -15.12
C LEU A 59 13.28 -15.10 -14.54
N ARG A 60 13.88 -16.20 -14.05
CA ARG A 60 13.16 -17.24 -13.31
C ARG A 60 12.64 -16.69 -11.98
N ASP A 61 13.51 -16.07 -11.20
CA ASP A 61 13.15 -15.47 -9.90
C ASP A 61 12.06 -14.38 -10.06
N LEU A 62 12.12 -13.58 -11.13
CA LEU A 62 11.12 -12.57 -11.47
C LEU A 62 9.71 -13.17 -11.63
N LYS A 63 9.61 -14.37 -12.21
CA LYS A 63 8.33 -15.06 -12.42
C LYS A 63 7.85 -15.76 -11.15
N GLU A 64 8.74 -16.47 -10.46
CA GLU A 64 8.40 -17.35 -9.34
C GLU A 64 8.24 -16.61 -8.00
N LYS A 65 9.03 -15.56 -7.76
CA LYS A 65 9.17 -14.93 -6.44
C LYS A 65 8.59 -13.53 -6.37
N LYS A 66 7.81 -13.12 -7.39
CA LYS A 66 7.20 -11.79 -7.46
C LYS A 66 6.41 -11.45 -6.19
N PRO A 67 6.32 -10.17 -5.80
CA PRO A 67 5.52 -9.76 -4.65
C PRO A 67 4.07 -10.28 -4.73
N PRO A 68 3.40 -10.58 -3.60
CA PRO A 68 2.06 -11.17 -3.59
C PRO A 68 1.02 -10.36 -4.39
N LEU A 69 1.16 -9.05 -4.35
CA LEU A 69 0.26 -8.09 -5.00
C LEU A 69 0.62 -7.80 -6.46
N ALA A 70 1.82 -8.22 -6.89
CA ALA A 70 2.28 -7.98 -8.24
C ALA A 70 1.65 -8.97 -9.22
N ARG A 71 1.14 -8.46 -10.33
CA ARG A 71 0.66 -9.27 -11.46
C ARG A 71 1.42 -8.83 -12.70
N ILE A 72 2.22 -9.74 -13.24
CA ILE A 72 2.99 -9.52 -14.45
C ILE A 72 2.13 -10.01 -15.61
N TYR A 73 1.83 -9.12 -16.57
CA TYR A 73 1.10 -9.47 -17.78
C TYR A 73 2.06 -9.81 -18.91
N GLU A 74 3.10 -8.98 -19.08
CA GLU A 74 4.09 -9.16 -20.13
C GLU A 74 5.50 -8.83 -19.62
N VAL A 75 6.48 -9.55 -20.17
CA VAL A 75 7.91 -9.28 -19.98
C VAL A 75 8.56 -9.27 -21.36
N ILE A 76 8.97 -8.08 -21.80
CA ILE A 76 9.67 -7.90 -23.08
C ILE A 76 11.16 -7.73 -22.78
N THR A 77 11.99 -8.61 -23.35
CA THR A 77 13.46 -8.54 -23.20
C THR A 77 14.11 -8.13 -24.52
N SER A 78 14.98 -7.15 -24.48
CA SER A 78 15.74 -6.67 -25.64
C SER A 78 17.24 -6.71 -25.32
N PRO A 79 18.06 -7.46 -26.07
CA PRO A 79 19.50 -7.43 -25.90
C PRO A 79 20.06 -6.07 -26.32
N LEU A 80 21.03 -5.56 -25.58
CA LEU A 80 21.75 -4.33 -25.88
C LEU A 80 23.18 -4.64 -26.30
N LYS A 81 23.70 -3.87 -27.26
CA LYS A 81 25.11 -3.91 -27.66
C LYS A 81 25.93 -3.02 -26.72
N GLY A 82 27.23 -3.31 -26.61
CA GLY A 82 28.18 -2.49 -25.84
C GLY A 82 28.75 -3.21 -24.62
N LYS A 83 29.61 -2.48 -23.89
CA LYS A 83 30.25 -2.94 -22.64
C LYS A 83 29.37 -2.61 -21.44
N ASN A 84 29.62 -3.28 -20.32
CA ASN A 84 28.98 -2.95 -19.05
C ASN A 84 29.28 -1.51 -18.66
N GLU A 85 28.27 -0.80 -18.19
CA GLU A 85 28.33 0.61 -17.78
C GLU A 85 28.12 0.77 -16.27
N PHE A 86 27.61 -0.26 -15.58
CA PHE A 86 27.24 -0.18 -14.17
C PHE A 86 28.14 -1.07 -13.30
N GLU A 87 28.63 -0.50 -12.19
CA GLU A 87 29.42 -1.22 -11.18
C GLU A 87 28.55 -1.92 -10.13
N SER A 88 27.31 -1.47 -9.97
CA SER A 88 26.33 -2.03 -9.04
C SER A 88 24.92 -1.97 -9.61
N PHE A 89 23.97 -2.61 -8.93
CA PHE A 89 22.54 -2.48 -9.25
C PHE A 89 21.91 -1.36 -8.42
N THR A 90 21.15 -0.46 -9.06
CA THR A 90 20.56 0.71 -8.38
C THR A 90 19.09 0.91 -8.71
N ILE A 91 18.33 1.50 -7.78
CA ILE A 91 16.97 1.98 -8.08
C ILE A 91 17.10 3.44 -8.53
N LEU A 92 16.90 3.67 -9.83
CA LEU A 92 16.99 5.02 -10.41
C LEU A 92 15.68 5.79 -10.27
N LYS A 93 15.78 7.11 -10.43
CA LYS A 93 14.61 7.98 -10.55
C LYS A 93 13.73 7.53 -11.70
N SER A 94 12.43 7.61 -11.49
CA SER A 94 11.43 7.21 -12.47
C SER A 94 11.48 8.10 -13.72
N SER A 95 11.01 7.54 -14.84
CA SER A 95 10.97 8.21 -16.13
C SER A 95 9.54 8.59 -16.49
N GLU A 96 9.34 9.80 -16.99
CA GLU A 96 8.06 10.29 -17.51
C GLU A 96 7.68 9.66 -18.88
N LYS A 97 8.52 8.77 -19.43
CA LYS A 97 8.25 8.14 -20.74
C LYS A 97 6.99 7.30 -20.71
N THR A 98 5.98 7.75 -21.43
CA THR A 98 4.71 7.04 -21.65
C THR A 98 4.69 6.36 -23.01
N GLU A 99 4.25 5.12 -23.03
CA GLU A 99 3.85 4.38 -24.23
C GLU A 99 2.56 3.64 -23.86
N LEU A 100 1.67 3.36 -24.82
CA LEU A 100 0.51 2.51 -24.54
C LEU A 100 1.01 1.18 -23.96
N SER A 101 0.69 0.97 -22.68
CA SER A 101 1.09 -0.19 -21.92
C SER A 101 -0.16 -0.70 -21.19
N GLY A 102 -0.37 -2.01 -21.16
CA GLY A 102 -1.50 -2.64 -20.44
C GLY A 102 -1.34 -2.63 -18.92
N SER A 103 -0.46 -1.80 -18.37
CA SER A 103 -0.20 -1.73 -16.93
C SER A 103 -1.29 -0.95 -16.20
N VAL A 104 -1.61 -1.35 -14.98
CA VAL A 104 -2.72 -0.79 -14.20
C VAL A 104 -2.23 -0.45 -12.79
N ILE A 105 -2.76 0.64 -12.24
CA ILE A 105 -2.53 1.05 -10.86
C ILE A 105 -3.16 -0.01 -9.91
N PRO A 106 -2.45 -0.48 -8.89
CA PRO A 106 -3.02 -1.43 -7.93
C PRO A 106 -4.18 -0.81 -7.14
N PRO A 107 -5.15 -1.63 -6.69
CA PRO A 107 -6.18 -1.18 -5.75
C PRO A 107 -5.56 -0.83 -4.40
N ASP A 108 -6.34 -0.16 -3.55
CA ASP A 108 -5.99 0.03 -2.15
C ASP A 108 -5.99 -1.29 -1.38
N ILE A 109 -5.14 -1.37 -0.36
CA ILE A 109 -4.81 -2.63 0.29
C ILE A 109 -4.92 -2.46 1.80
N ALA A 110 -5.67 -3.35 2.44
CA ALA A 110 -5.78 -3.37 3.89
C ALA A 110 -4.42 -3.58 4.57
N ILE A 111 -4.32 -3.16 5.83
CA ILE A 111 -3.12 -3.35 6.65
C ILE A 111 -2.71 -4.83 6.67
N CYS A 112 -1.43 -5.12 6.47
CA CYS A 112 -0.90 -6.47 6.59
C CYS A 112 -0.63 -6.82 8.07
N ASP A 113 -0.61 -8.11 8.39
CA ASP A 113 -0.45 -8.61 9.77
C ASP A 113 0.81 -8.08 10.44
N GLU A 114 1.92 -7.96 9.71
CA GLU A 114 3.16 -7.43 10.25
C GLU A 114 3.07 -5.93 10.60
N CYS A 115 2.36 -5.12 9.78
CA CYS A 115 2.10 -3.73 10.17
C CYS A 115 1.10 -3.66 11.34
N LEU A 116 0.15 -4.59 11.43
CA LEU A 116 -0.79 -4.66 12.54
C LEU A 116 -0.09 -5.01 13.85
N LYS A 117 0.92 -5.90 13.82
CA LYS A 117 1.79 -6.20 14.98
C LYS A 117 2.54 -4.95 15.42
N GLU A 118 3.23 -4.27 14.49
CA GLU A 118 3.98 -3.03 14.79
C GLU A 118 3.08 -1.91 15.32
N LEU A 119 1.84 -1.80 14.83
CA LEU A 119 0.85 -0.83 15.33
C LEU A 119 0.51 -1.06 16.80
N ARG A 120 0.58 -2.31 17.27
CA ARG A 120 0.17 -2.75 18.61
C ARG A 120 1.35 -2.97 19.56
N ASP A 121 2.58 -2.79 19.09
CA ASP A 121 3.80 -3.00 19.85
C ASP A 121 4.26 -1.69 20.50
N PRO A 122 4.23 -1.55 21.85
CA PRO A 122 4.61 -0.33 22.56
C PRO A 122 6.06 0.11 22.32
N GLU A 123 6.95 -0.83 22.00
CA GLU A 123 8.36 -0.54 21.73
C GLU A 123 8.58 -0.04 20.30
N ASN A 124 7.57 -0.18 19.43
CA ASN A 124 7.68 0.25 18.04
C ASN A 124 7.51 1.78 17.92
N PRO A 125 8.36 2.48 17.14
CA PRO A 125 8.19 3.90 16.86
C PRO A 125 6.86 4.28 16.18
N ARG A 126 6.10 3.30 15.70
CA ARG A 126 4.78 3.45 15.10
C ARG A 126 3.65 2.85 15.94
N TYR A 127 3.88 2.64 17.23
CA TYR A 127 2.83 2.30 18.20
C TYR A 127 1.65 3.28 18.08
N GLU A 128 0.44 2.73 17.93
CA GLU A 128 -0.82 3.48 17.76
C GLU A 128 -0.83 4.50 16.60
N TYR A 129 0.07 4.37 15.61
CA TYR A 129 0.09 5.21 14.41
C TYR A 129 -0.80 4.65 13.29
N PHE A 130 -2.06 5.10 13.24
CA PHE A 130 -3.10 4.57 12.34
C PHE A 130 -2.89 4.80 10.82
N PHE A 131 -1.85 5.54 10.41
CA PHE A 131 -1.43 5.65 9.00
C PHE A 131 -0.22 4.74 8.68
N ILE A 132 0.05 3.73 9.51
CA ILE A 132 1.14 2.77 9.31
C ILE A 132 0.96 1.99 7.99
N THR A 133 2.01 2.00 7.17
CA THR A 133 2.05 1.27 5.91
C THR A 133 3.42 0.66 5.66
N CYS A 134 3.50 -0.26 4.69
CA CYS A 134 4.74 -0.79 4.13
C CYS A 134 4.59 -0.93 2.60
N THR A 135 5.56 -1.53 1.93
CA THR A 135 5.47 -1.80 0.48
C THR A 135 4.29 -2.70 0.10
N ASN A 136 3.82 -3.53 1.03
CA ASN A 136 2.81 -4.57 0.80
C ASN A 136 1.40 -4.22 1.27
N CYS A 137 1.16 -3.04 1.85
CA CYS A 137 -0.16 -2.63 2.31
C CYS A 137 -0.36 -1.12 2.30
N GLY A 138 -1.60 -0.67 2.52
CA GLY A 138 -1.97 0.73 2.59
C GLY A 138 -2.63 1.25 1.31
N PRO A 139 -2.96 2.55 1.28
CA PRO A 139 -3.59 3.17 0.13
C PRO A 139 -2.64 3.20 -1.08
N ARG A 140 -3.23 3.09 -2.26
CA ARG A 140 -2.59 3.11 -3.57
C ARG A 140 -3.43 3.99 -4.48
N TYR A 141 -4.44 3.41 -5.13
CA TYR A 141 -5.28 4.10 -6.09
C TYR A 141 -5.81 5.43 -5.56
N THR A 142 -6.30 5.47 -4.31
CA THR A 142 -6.92 6.68 -3.74
C THR A 142 -5.95 7.83 -3.47
N ILE A 143 -4.63 7.59 -3.48
CA ILE A 143 -3.63 8.61 -3.17
C ILE A 143 -2.70 8.92 -4.35
N ILE A 144 -2.77 8.15 -5.43
CA ILE A 144 -1.94 8.37 -6.62
C ILE A 144 -2.59 9.45 -7.46
N GLU A 145 -1.88 10.56 -7.65
CA GLU A 145 -2.37 11.69 -8.45
C GLU A 145 -1.89 11.59 -9.90
N LYS A 146 -0.67 11.08 -10.10
CA LYS A 146 -0.13 10.82 -11.44
C LYS A 146 0.91 9.69 -11.41
N LEU A 147 1.21 9.17 -12.59
CA LEU A 147 2.30 8.23 -12.82
C LEU A 147 3.55 8.99 -13.28
N PRO A 148 4.77 8.44 -13.06
CA PRO A 148 5.08 7.19 -12.37
C PRO A 148 4.79 7.21 -10.86
N TYR A 149 4.54 6.03 -10.27
CA TYR A 149 4.31 5.89 -8.82
C TYR A 149 5.57 6.22 -8.02
N ASP A 150 5.60 7.44 -7.52
CA ASP A 150 6.59 7.96 -6.57
C ASP A 150 5.91 8.90 -5.58
N ARG A 151 6.54 9.12 -4.43
CA ARG A 151 5.98 9.90 -3.33
C ARG A 151 5.56 11.30 -3.79
N GLU A 152 6.35 11.98 -4.61
CA GLU A 152 6.04 13.31 -5.16
C GLU A 152 4.78 13.35 -6.04
N ASN A 153 4.35 12.20 -6.56
CA ASN A 153 3.19 12.04 -7.44
C ASN A 153 1.98 11.45 -6.68
N THR A 154 2.02 11.52 -5.36
CA THR A 154 0.93 11.11 -4.46
C THR A 154 0.58 12.23 -3.50
N THR A 155 -0.57 12.10 -2.83
CA THR A 155 -0.94 12.99 -1.72
C THR A 155 0.07 13.00 -0.57
N MET A 156 0.98 12.01 -0.50
CA MET A 156 2.08 11.98 0.47
C MET A 156 3.19 13.01 0.21
N ARG A 157 3.14 13.74 -0.92
CA ARG A 157 4.08 14.84 -1.24
C ARG A 157 4.11 15.95 -0.20
N GLU A 158 2.99 16.18 0.49
CA GLU A 158 2.86 17.22 1.52
C GLU A 158 3.57 16.84 2.82
N PHE A 159 3.97 15.56 2.96
CA PHE A 159 4.56 15.01 4.17
C PHE A 159 6.03 14.66 3.93
N SER A 160 6.94 15.59 4.24
CA SER A 160 8.39 15.35 4.10
C SER A 160 8.87 14.27 5.07
N MET A 161 9.63 13.28 4.59
CA MET A 161 10.15 12.20 5.44
C MET A 161 11.14 12.72 6.50
N CYS A 162 10.93 12.35 7.76
CA CYS A 162 11.95 12.54 8.80
C CYS A 162 13.15 11.59 8.60
N SER A 163 14.22 11.79 9.37
CA SER A 163 15.44 10.96 9.32
C SER A 163 15.17 9.47 9.52
N PHE A 164 14.32 9.11 10.49
CA PHE A 164 13.93 7.73 10.76
C PHE A 164 13.20 7.08 9.58
N CYS A 165 12.18 7.74 9.02
CA CYS A 165 11.49 7.21 7.84
C CYS A 165 12.43 7.13 6.63
N ARG A 166 13.35 8.09 6.49
CA ARG A 166 14.32 8.10 5.38
C ARG A 166 15.31 6.95 5.50
N SER A 167 15.82 6.63 6.69
CA SER A 167 16.74 5.50 6.87
C SER A 167 16.09 4.17 6.47
N GLU A 168 14.84 3.93 6.87
CA GLU A 168 14.10 2.74 6.46
C GLU A 168 13.76 2.74 4.96
N TYR A 169 13.47 3.91 4.37
CA TYR A 169 13.18 4.05 2.94
C TYR A 169 14.39 3.66 2.08
N THR A 170 15.61 3.96 2.55
CA THR A 170 16.86 3.71 1.81
C THR A 170 17.53 2.37 2.14
N ASP A 171 17.20 1.75 3.26
CA ASP A 171 17.80 0.47 3.68
C ASP A 171 17.20 -0.71 2.90
N PRO A 172 17.97 -1.42 2.03
CA PRO A 172 17.47 -2.55 1.25
C PRO A 172 16.99 -3.76 2.05
N LEU A 173 17.45 -3.89 3.31
CA LEU A 173 17.04 -4.96 4.22
C LEU A 173 15.74 -4.62 4.95
N ASN A 174 15.38 -3.33 5.02
CA ASN A 174 14.15 -2.91 5.65
C ASN A 174 12.93 -3.21 4.76
N ARG A 175 11.85 -3.69 5.38
CA ARG A 175 10.58 -3.94 4.68
C ARG A 175 9.91 -2.68 4.11
N ARG A 176 10.35 -1.49 4.53
CA ARG A 176 9.91 -0.18 4.03
C ARG A 176 10.86 0.41 2.98
N PHE A 177 11.83 -0.35 2.51
CA PHE A 177 12.68 0.02 1.38
C PHE A 177 11.82 0.48 0.19
N HIS A 178 11.98 1.73 -0.25
CA HIS A 178 11.16 2.38 -1.28
C HIS A 178 9.62 2.32 -1.08
N ALA A 179 9.13 2.21 0.16
CA ALA A 179 7.71 2.38 0.46
C ALA A 179 7.32 3.85 0.32
N GLN A 180 6.66 4.22 -0.78
CA GLN A 180 6.35 5.63 -1.09
C GLN A 180 5.44 6.29 -0.04
N THR A 181 4.61 5.49 0.66
CA THR A 181 3.70 5.92 1.72
C THR A 181 4.32 5.89 3.12
N VAL A 182 5.63 5.62 3.26
CA VAL A 182 6.27 5.54 4.57
C VAL A 182 6.09 6.84 5.35
N ALA A 183 5.68 6.70 6.61
CA ALA A 183 5.46 7.80 7.52
C ALA A 183 5.52 7.30 8.97
N CYS A 184 5.51 8.23 9.91
CA CYS A 184 5.47 8.00 11.36
C CYS A 184 4.77 9.20 12.03
N PRO A 185 4.49 9.14 13.35
CA PRO A 185 3.84 10.25 14.06
C PRO A 185 4.54 11.62 13.92
N LYS A 186 5.85 11.63 13.66
CA LYS A 186 6.65 12.87 13.51
C LYS A 186 6.43 13.58 12.18
N CYS A 187 6.27 12.82 11.09
CA CYS A 187 6.35 13.37 9.74
C CYS A 187 5.14 13.07 8.86
N GLY A 188 4.20 12.26 9.35
CA GLY A 188 3.03 11.84 8.61
C GLY A 188 1.77 12.61 8.95
N PRO A 189 0.64 12.20 8.36
CA PRO A 189 -0.68 12.71 8.69
C PRO A 189 -1.03 12.49 10.17
N LYS A 190 -1.88 13.36 10.71
CA LYS A 190 -2.42 13.28 12.06
C LYS A 190 -3.92 13.12 12.03
N VAL A 191 -4.45 12.36 12.98
CA VAL A 191 -5.90 12.26 13.20
C VAL A 191 -6.34 13.41 14.10
N TYR A 192 -7.53 13.93 13.85
CA TYR A 192 -8.20 14.92 14.70
C TYR A 192 -9.70 14.62 14.73
N LEU A 193 -10.38 15.13 15.76
CA LEU A 193 -11.81 14.98 15.95
C LEU A 193 -12.47 16.36 15.99
N THR A 194 -13.62 16.52 15.32
CA THR A 194 -14.38 17.76 15.34
C THR A 194 -15.83 17.53 15.74
N THR A 195 -16.45 18.54 16.34
CA THR A 195 -17.90 18.59 16.54
C THR A 195 -18.62 18.79 15.19
N LYS A 196 -19.95 18.67 15.19
CA LYS A 196 -20.79 18.96 14.00
C LYS A 196 -20.65 20.39 13.47
N LYS A 197 -20.11 21.33 14.27
CA LYS A 197 -19.85 22.71 13.87
C LYS A 197 -18.45 22.91 13.27
N GLY A 198 -17.62 21.86 13.24
CA GLY A 198 -16.22 21.95 12.81
C GLY A 198 -15.24 22.37 13.91
N GLU A 199 -15.70 22.51 15.16
CA GLU A 199 -14.84 22.87 16.30
C GLU A 199 -14.00 21.65 16.71
N LEU A 200 -12.70 21.84 16.97
CA LEU A 200 -11.81 20.76 17.40
C LEU A 200 -12.19 20.26 18.81
N VAL A 201 -12.28 18.95 18.96
CA VAL A 201 -12.44 18.30 20.26
C VAL A 201 -11.05 18.14 20.88
N ASN A 202 -10.85 18.73 22.07
CA ASN A 202 -9.59 18.59 22.80
C ASN A 202 -9.48 17.18 23.39
N SER A 203 -8.73 16.31 22.72
CA SER A 203 -8.42 14.96 23.17
C SER A 203 -6.99 14.60 22.80
N GLU A 204 -6.26 13.99 23.73
CA GLU A 204 -4.91 13.47 23.48
C GLU A 204 -4.93 12.28 22.52
N ASP A 205 -6.01 11.49 22.52
CA ASP A 205 -6.24 10.36 21.62
C ASP A 205 -7.61 10.50 20.93
N PRO A 206 -7.67 11.22 19.79
CA PRO A 206 -8.92 11.43 19.07
C PRO A 206 -9.53 10.13 18.53
N VAL A 207 -8.73 9.07 18.33
CA VAL A 207 -9.23 7.79 17.84
C VAL A 207 -9.97 7.05 18.95
N ARG A 208 -9.39 7.00 20.15
CA ARG A 208 -10.04 6.39 21.32
C ARG A 208 -11.27 7.16 21.76
N GLU A 209 -11.22 8.50 21.72
CA GLU A 209 -12.40 9.32 22.00
C GLU A 209 -13.52 9.10 20.98
N ALA A 210 -13.18 9.01 19.68
CA ALA A 210 -14.18 8.65 18.66
C ALA A 210 -14.78 7.25 18.90
N GLY A 211 -13.97 6.28 19.33
CA GLY A 211 -14.43 4.95 19.72
C GLY A 211 -15.40 4.96 20.90
N LYS A 212 -15.10 5.75 21.94
CA LYS A 212 -15.99 5.97 23.09
C LYS A 212 -17.32 6.59 22.64
N LEU A 213 -17.29 7.67 21.86
CA LEU A 213 -18.50 8.33 21.35
C LEU A 213 -19.36 7.37 20.52
N LEU A 214 -18.74 6.54 19.67
CA LEU A 214 -19.47 5.51 18.94
C LEU A 214 -20.17 4.52 19.89
N SER A 215 -19.48 4.06 20.94
CA SER A 215 -20.05 3.13 21.94
C SER A 215 -21.19 3.73 22.77
N GLU A 216 -21.20 5.05 22.94
CA GLU A 216 -22.25 5.82 23.60
C GLU A 216 -23.44 6.14 22.68
N GLY A 217 -23.41 5.67 21.42
CA GLY A 217 -24.50 5.86 20.45
C GLY A 217 -24.44 7.17 19.66
N PHE A 218 -23.32 7.92 19.73
CA PHE A 218 -23.13 9.06 18.83
C PHE A 218 -22.92 8.59 17.38
N ILE A 219 -23.21 9.50 16.45
CA ILE A 219 -22.98 9.30 15.02
C ILE A 219 -21.72 10.08 14.63
N VAL A 220 -20.72 9.38 14.11
CA VAL A 220 -19.40 9.95 13.77
C VAL A 220 -19.12 9.75 12.28
N ALA A 221 -18.65 10.80 11.62
CA ALA A 221 -18.14 10.71 10.25
C ALA A 221 -16.63 10.38 10.28
N ILE A 222 -16.24 9.27 9.66
CA ILE A 222 -14.86 8.76 9.67
C ILE A 222 -14.29 8.80 8.26
N LYS A 223 -13.15 9.48 8.10
CA LYS A 223 -12.40 9.50 6.83
C LYS A 223 -11.64 8.19 6.64
N GLY A 224 -12.06 7.37 5.69
CA GLY A 224 -11.32 6.21 5.19
C GLY A 224 -10.43 6.58 3.99
N TYR A 225 -9.97 5.56 3.24
CA TYR A 225 -9.13 5.78 2.05
C TYR A 225 -9.87 6.49 0.92
N GLY A 226 -11.07 6.00 0.58
CA GLY A 226 -11.85 6.47 -0.58
C GLY A 226 -12.89 7.55 -0.27
N GLY A 227 -12.99 8.01 0.98
CA GLY A 227 -13.99 9.00 1.37
C GLY A 227 -14.41 8.89 2.83
N PHE A 228 -15.49 9.59 3.17
CA PHE A 228 -16.09 9.56 4.51
C PHE A 228 -17.16 8.50 4.61
N HIS A 229 -17.21 7.83 5.76
CA HIS A 229 -18.28 6.92 6.16
C HIS A 229 -18.96 7.48 7.41
N ILE A 230 -20.27 7.27 7.53
CA ILE A 230 -21.02 7.63 8.74
C ILE A 230 -21.19 6.35 9.56
N ALA A 231 -20.70 6.37 10.80
CA ALA A 231 -20.68 5.22 11.70
C ALA A 231 -21.39 5.53 13.01
N THR A 232 -21.98 4.50 13.62
CA THR A 232 -22.59 4.55 14.96
C THR A 232 -22.66 3.13 15.55
N ALA A 233 -23.02 2.99 16.82
CA ALA A 233 -23.23 1.69 17.44
C ALA A 233 -24.33 0.90 16.72
N THR A 234 -24.05 -0.36 16.40
CA THR A 234 -25.00 -1.28 15.74
C THR A 234 -25.86 -2.05 16.73
N THR A 235 -25.58 -1.93 18.03
CA THR A 235 -26.29 -2.60 19.13
C THR A 235 -27.36 -1.71 19.79
N MET A 236 -27.61 -0.52 19.24
CA MET A 236 -28.56 0.46 19.76
C MET A 236 -29.52 0.89 18.65
N ASP A 237 -30.82 0.86 18.92
CA ASP A 237 -31.83 1.18 17.90
C ASP A 237 -31.91 2.69 17.59
N GLU A 238 -31.82 3.54 18.63
CA GLU A 238 -32.05 4.98 18.50
C GLU A 238 -31.09 5.66 17.49
N PRO A 239 -29.76 5.43 17.53
CA PRO A 239 -28.84 6.03 16.56
C PRO A 239 -29.10 5.55 15.13
N LEU A 240 -29.48 4.28 14.95
CA LEU A 240 -29.78 3.71 13.62
C LEU A 240 -31.06 4.31 13.03
N ILE A 241 -32.12 4.47 13.84
CA ILE A 241 -33.36 5.13 13.43
C ILE A 241 -33.09 6.58 13.03
N LYS A 242 -32.29 7.29 13.82
CA LYS A 242 -31.87 8.66 13.53
C LYS A 242 -31.08 8.73 12.21
N LEU A 243 -30.14 7.81 11.99
CA LEU A 243 -29.34 7.76 10.77
C LEU A 243 -30.21 7.52 9.52
N ARG A 244 -31.21 6.63 9.61
CA ARG A 244 -32.19 6.41 8.52
C ARG A 244 -32.98 7.67 8.19
N ARG A 245 -33.44 8.38 9.22
CA ARG A 245 -34.23 9.61 9.07
C ARG A 245 -33.42 10.72 8.38
N VAL A 246 -32.19 10.96 8.85
CA VAL A 246 -31.33 12.04 8.34
C VAL A 246 -30.85 11.78 6.92
N ASN A 247 -30.56 10.51 6.57
CA ASN A 247 -30.12 10.16 5.21
C ASN A 247 -31.28 9.88 4.24
N HIS A 248 -32.53 9.99 4.69
CA HIS A 248 -33.73 9.65 3.91
C HIS A 248 -33.73 8.20 3.38
N ILE A 249 -33.14 7.26 4.14
CA ILE A 249 -33.03 5.85 3.77
C ILE A 249 -34.03 5.02 4.59
N LYS A 250 -35.12 4.57 3.95
CA LYS A 250 -36.17 3.80 4.64
C LYS A 250 -35.75 2.36 4.97
N GLN A 251 -35.27 1.62 3.99
CA GLN A 251 -35.08 0.16 4.11
C GLN A 251 -33.73 -0.37 3.63
N LYS A 252 -32.90 0.43 2.92
CA LYS A 252 -31.59 -0.04 2.45
C LYS A 252 -30.80 -0.60 3.64
N PRO A 253 -30.24 -1.83 3.53
CA PRO A 253 -29.41 -2.40 4.59
C PRO A 253 -28.20 -1.52 4.89
N PHE A 254 -27.81 -1.45 6.16
CA PHE A 254 -26.54 -0.86 6.56
C PHE A 254 -25.46 -1.94 6.56
N ALA A 255 -24.26 -1.58 6.11
CA ALA A 255 -23.08 -2.42 6.31
C ALA A 255 -22.65 -2.37 7.78
N ILE A 256 -22.15 -3.50 8.29
CA ILE A 256 -21.68 -3.64 9.67
C ILE A 256 -20.20 -4.01 9.63
N ILE A 257 -19.39 -3.36 10.46
CA ILE A 257 -17.98 -3.72 10.66
C ILE A 257 -17.88 -4.50 11.97
N ALA A 258 -17.46 -5.77 11.88
CA ALA A 258 -17.19 -6.61 13.04
C ALA A 258 -15.68 -6.61 13.36
N ARG A 259 -15.33 -6.80 14.64
CA ARG A 259 -13.93 -6.79 15.09
C ARG A 259 -13.09 -7.93 14.52
N SER A 260 -13.71 -9.07 14.24
CA SER A 260 -13.03 -10.30 13.82
C SER A 260 -14.02 -11.26 13.16
N LEU A 261 -13.49 -12.30 12.50
CA LEU A 261 -14.31 -13.33 11.86
C LEU A 261 -15.17 -14.09 12.88
N GLU A 262 -14.65 -14.31 14.09
CA GLU A 262 -15.38 -14.94 15.20
C GLU A 262 -16.56 -14.09 15.65
N ALA A 263 -16.39 -12.77 15.68
CA ALA A 263 -17.49 -11.85 15.98
C ALA A 263 -18.55 -11.86 14.87
N THR A 264 -18.15 -11.91 13.59
CA THR A 264 -19.11 -12.05 12.49
C THR A 264 -19.94 -13.33 12.62
N LYS A 265 -19.29 -14.45 12.95
CA LYS A 265 -19.94 -15.75 13.14
C LYS A 265 -20.93 -15.81 14.31
N SER A 266 -20.89 -14.84 15.24
CA SER A 266 -21.85 -14.80 16.34
C SER A 266 -23.22 -14.24 15.94
N PHE A 267 -23.33 -13.58 14.78
CA PHE A 267 -24.58 -12.97 14.31
C PHE A 267 -24.91 -13.25 12.84
N ALA A 268 -24.03 -13.93 12.10
CA ALA A 268 -24.26 -14.33 10.72
C ALA A 268 -23.61 -15.69 10.42
N GLU A 269 -24.19 -16.43 9.48
CA GLU A 269 -23.54 -17.60 8.89
C GLU A 269 -22.43 -17.15 7.95
N VAL A 270 -21.29 -17.86 7.98
CA VAL A 270 -20.13 -17.52 7.15
C VAL A 270 -19.54 -18.78 6.56
N SER A 271 -19.64 -18.93 5.25
CA SER A 271 -18.99 -20.01 4.51
C SER A 271 -17.47 -19.86 4.50
N LEU A 272 -16.76 -20.93 4.13
CA LEU A 272 -15.30 -20.89 3.98
C LEU A 272 -14.86 -19.83 2.96
N ARG A 273 -15.60 -19.70 1.84
CA ARG A 273 -15.27 -18.73 0.80
C ARG A 273 -15.47 -17.28 1.25
N GLU A 274 -16.52 -17.01 2.02
CA GLU A 274 -16.76 -15.68 2.59
C GLU A 274 -15.72 -15.34 3.65
N ALA A 275 -15.30 -16.31 4.48
CA ALA A 275 -14.21 -16.11 5.42
C ALA A 275 -12.90 -15.72 4.72
N GLU A 276 -12.56 -16.35 3.59
CA GLU A 276 -11.41 -15.98 2.76
C GLU A 276 -11.54 -14.55 2.21
N LEU A 277 -12.73 -14.14 1.76
CA LEU A 277 -12.96 -12.80 1.22
C LEU A 277 -12.89 -11.74 2.31
N LEU A 278 -13.55 -11.94 3.45
CA LEU A 278 -13.54 -11.04 4.60
C LEU A 278 -12.14 -10.84 5.20
N THR A 279 -11.28 -11.87 5.11
CA THR A 279 -9.89 -11.81 5.56
C THR A 279 -8.90 -11.40 4.47
N SER A 280 -9.33 -11.31 3.22
CA SER A 280 -8.49 -10.89 2.10
C SER A 280 -7.98 -9.46 2.25
N TYR A 281 -6.91 -9.15 1.52
CA TYR A 281 -6.34 -7.80 1.48
C TYR A 281 -7.30 -6.72 0.93
N MET A 282 -8.40 -7.12 0.27
CA MET A 282 -9.41 -6.22 -0.28
C MET A 282 -10.41 -5.74 0.78
N ARG A 283 -10.67 -6.56 1.82
CA ARG A 283 -11.67 -6.30 2.89
C ARG A 283 -13.02 -5.80 2.34
N PRO A 284 -13.70 -6.59 1.49
CA PRO A 284 -15.03 -6.25 0.98
C PRO A 284 -16.09 -6.27 2.09
N ILE A 285 -17.22 -5.62 1.82
CA ILE A 285 -18.47 -5.78 2.58
C ILE A 285 -19.16 -7.06 2.10
#